data_AF-A0A7K4DTW1-F1
#
_entry.id   AF-A0A7K4DTW1-F1
#
_cell.length_a   1.000
_cell.length_b   1.000
_cell.length_c   1.000
_cell.angle_alpha   90.00
_cell.angle_beta   90.00
_cell.angle_gamma   90.00
#
_symmetry.space_group_name_H-M   'P 1'
#
loop_
_entity.id
_entity.type
_entity.pdbx_description
1 polymer ?
#
loop_
_entity_poly.entity_id
_entity_poly.type
_entity_poly.pdbx_seq_one_letter_code
_entity_poly.pdbx_strand_id
1 'polypeptide(L)' 'EPIKSQYQKIWQEYQKGISKESMIVHQIDKLEMALQAKAYENEGYSKDKLASFIESAEMEITDPRLKEILRKIFEDT' A
#
# COMPACT_ATOMS: atom_id res chain seq x y z
N GLU A 1 -6.25 -0.78 -31.92
CA GLU A 1 -5.54 -1.02 -30.64
C GLU A 1 -6.48 -0.86 -29.42
N PRO A 2 -7.35 -1.84 -29.12
CA PRO A 2 -8.33 -1.73 -28.04
C PRO A 2 -7.66 -1.75 -26.65
N ILE A 3 -6.66 -2.61 -26.49
CA ILE A 3 -5.97 -2.86 -25.23
C ILE A 3 -5.24 -1.61 -24.74
N LYS A 4 -4.48 -0.93 -25.62
CA LYS A 4 -3.77 0.30 -25.29
C LYS A 4 -4.70 1.38 -24.71
N SER A 5 -5.86 1.58 -25.33
CA SER A 5 -6.84 2.56 -24.86
C SER A 5 -7.43 2.18 -23.51
N GLN A 6 -7.71 0.89 -23.27
CA GLN A 6 -8.21 0.41 -21.98
C GLN A 6 -7.19 0.59 -20.86
N TYR A 7 -5.93 0.20 -21.07
CA TYR A 7 -4.87 0.42 -20.10
C TYR A 7 -4.69 1.91 -19.77
N GLN A 8 -4.70 2.77 -20.78
CA GLN A 8 -4.57 4.21 -20.57
C GLN A 8 -5.70 4.78 -19.71
N LYS A 9 -6.94 4.29 -19.87
CA LYS A 9 -8.08 4.69 -19.03
C LYS A 9 -7.89 4.24 -17.58
N ILE A 10 -7.53 2.98 -17.35
CA ILE A 10 -7.28 2.42 -16.01
C ILE A 10 -6.14 3.18 -15.33
N TRP A 11 -5.05 3.45 -16.05
CA TRP A 11 -3.92 4.22 -15.53
C TRP A 11 -4.34 5.63 -15.11
N GLN A 12 -5.11 6.33 -15.95
CA GLN A 12 -5.60 7.66 -15.63
C GLN A 12 -6.57 7.66 -14.44
N GLU A 13 -7.42 6.64 -14.32
CA GLU A 13 -8.32 6.47 -13.18
C GLU A 13 -7.55 6.22 -11.88
N TYR A 14 -6.52 5.37 -11.94
CA TYR A 14 -5.60 5.14 -10.84
C TYR A 14 -4.91 6.43 -10.42
N GLN A 15 -4.22 7.12 -11.33
CA GLN A 15 -3.51 8.35 -11.01
C GLN A 15 -4.39 9.46 -10.44
N LYS A 16 -5.65 9.54 -10.87
CA LYS A 16 -6.59 10.56 -10.36
C LYS A 16 -7.26 10.15 -9.04
N GLY A 17 -7.26 8.88 -8.66
CA GLY A 17 -7.86 8.42 -7.40
C GLY A 17 -9.37 8.67 -7.30
N ILE A 18 -10.09 8.65 -8.43
CA ILE A 18 -11.51 9.08 -8.49
C ILE A 18 -12.53 7.98 -8.21
N SER A 19 -12.15 6.71 -8.39
CA SER A 19 -13.04 5.57 -8.20
C SER A 19 -12.76 4.92 -6.85
N LYS A 20 -13.72 4.16 -6.33
CA LYS A 20 -13.52 3.41 -5.09
C LYS A 20 -12.40 2.38 -5.26
N GLU A 21 -12.32 1.79 -6.45
CA GLU A 21 -11.31 0.86 -6.87
C GLU A 21 -9.92 1.52 -6.85
N SER A 22 -9.73 2.68 -7.48
CA SER A 22 -8.42 3.34 -7.46
C SER A 22 -8.01 3.83 -6.07
N MET A 23 -8.95 4.34 -5.29
CA MET A 23 -8.70 4.72 -3.89
C MET A 23 -8.30 3.53 -3.01
N ILE A 24 -8.88 2.36 -3.23
CA ILE A 24 -8.49 1.12 -2.53
C ILE A 24 -7.12 0.65 -3.02
N VAL A 25 -6.83 0.69 -4.32
CA VAL A 25 -5.53 0.25 -4.87
C VAL A 25 -4.37 1.11 -4.33
N HIS A 26 -4.55 2.43 -4.17
CA HIS A 26 -3.55 3.29 -3.52
C HIS A 26 -3.26 2.86 -2.07
N GLN A 27 -4.29 2.45 -1.32
CA GLN A 27 -4.09 1.97 0.05
C GLN A 27 -3.43 0.58 0.07
N ILE A 28 -3.73 -0.27 -0.91
CA ILE A 28 -3.05 -1.57 -1.07
C ILE A 28 -1.57 -1.36 -1.39
N ASP A 29 -1.21 -0.38 -2.22
CA ASP A 29 0.19 -0.03 -2.50
C ASP A 29 0.95 0.33 -1.22
N LYS A 30 0.34 1.11 -0.31
CA LYS A 30 0.93 1.44 0.99
C LYS A 30 1.01 0.24 1.93
N LEU A 31 0.00 -0.63 1.91
CA LEU A 31 0.02 -1.87 2.69
C LEU A 31 1.17 -2.78 2.24
N GLU A 32 1.40 -2.86 0.92
CA GLU A 32 2.50 -3.60 0.32
C GLU A 32 3.86 -3.04 0.77
N MET A 33 4.03 -1.71 0.74
CA MET A 33 5.24 -1.05 1.25
C MET A 33 5.51 -1.36 2.74
N ALA A 34 4.47 -1.37 3.59
CA ALA A 34 4.62 -1.73 5.00
C ALA A 34 4.98 -3.21 5.20
N LEU A 35 4.38 -4.11 4.40
CA LEU A 35 4.72 -5.53 4.41
C LEU A 35 6.18 -5.76 4.01
N GLN A 36 6.64 -5.12 2.93
CA GLN A 36 8.04 -5.16 2.53
C GLN A 36 8.96 -4.61 3.61
N ALA A 37 8.60 -3.49 4.23
CA ALA A 37 9.38 -2.92 5.32
C ALA A 37 9.54 -3.91 6.48
N LYS A 38 8.47 -4.65 6.84
CA LYS A 38 8.55 -5.71 7.85
C LYS A 38 9.45 -6.87 7.42
N ALA A 39 9.39 -7.29 6.15
CA ALA A 39 10.27 -8.32 5.62
C ALA A 39 11.75 -7.91 5.71
N TYR A 40 12.07 -6.68 5.31
CA TYR A 40 13.44 -6.15 5.41
C TYR A 40 13.88 -5.96 6.87
N GLU A 41 13.00 -5.59 7.79
CA GLU A 41 13.32 -5.56 9.22
C GLU A 41 13.80 -6.94 9.70
N ASN A 42 13.08 -8.01 9.31
CA ASN A 42 13.44 -9.40 9.66
C ASN A 42 14.76 -9.86 9.01
N GLU A 43 15.13 -9.29 7.86
CA GLU A 43 16.42 -9.53 7.21
C GLU A 43 17.58 -8.74 7.86
N GLY A 44 17.31 -7.92 8.88
CA GLY A 44 18.31 -7.20 9.66
C GLY A 44 18.58 -5.77 9.17
N TYR A 45 17.73 -5.22 8.31
CA TYR A 45 17.82 -3.82 7.92
C TYR A 45 17.41 -2.88 9.06
N SER A 46 17.95 -1.67 9.05
CA SER A 46 17.72 -0.67 10.11
C SER A 46 16.26 -0.22 10.16
N LYS A 47 15.64 -0.33 11.34
CA LYS A 47 14.27 0.13 11.61
C LYS A 47 14.07 1.60 11.28
N ASP A 48 15.05 2.45 11.56
CA ASP A 48 14.96 3.90 11.29
C ASP A 48 14.80 4.20 9.78
N LYS A 49 15.42 3.38 8.92
CA LYS A 49 15.27 3.50 7.46
C LYS A 49 13.91 3.01 6.96
N LEU A 50 13.26 2.15 7.73
CA LEU A 50 12.01 1.48 7.37
C LEU A 50 10.78 2.16 8.01
N ALA A 51 10.98 2.96 9.05
CA ALA A 51 9.93 3.63 9.81
C ALA A 51 9.02 4.50 8.93
N SER A 52 9.59 5.24 7.98
CA SER A 52 8.82 6.11 7.08
C SER A 52 7.80 5.34 6.22
N PHE A 53 8.10 4.08 5.87
CA PHE A 53 7.19 3.24 5.10
C PHE A 53 5.99 2.81 5.95
N ILE A 54 6.24 2.42 7.21
CA ILE A 54 5.20 2.03 8.17
C ILE A 54 4.33 3.22 8.52
N GLU A 55 4.94 4.36 8.87
CA GLU A 55 4.22 5.61 9.18
C GLU A 55 3.34 6.06 8.01
N SER A 56 3.85 5.97 6.77
CA SER A 56 3.05 6.31 5.58
C SER A 56 1.82 5.41 5.43
N ALA A 57 1.96 4.10 5.71
CA ALA A 57 0.85 3.16 5.64
C ALA A 57 -0.19 3.41 6.75
N GLU A 58 0.25 3.70 7.97
CA GLU A 58 -0.66 4.02 9.08
C GLU A 58 -1.47 5.31 8.82
N MET A 59 -0.86 6.30 8.17
CA MET A 59 -1.53 7.56 7.84
C MET A 59 -2.48 7.43 6.65
N GLU A 60 -2.08 6.74 5.57
CA GLU A 60 -2.80 6.75 4.30
C GLU A 60 -3.84 5.63 4.18
N ILE A 61 -3.68 4.52 4.91
CA ILE A 61 -4.67 3.44 4.92
C ILE A 61 -5.85 3.86 5.79
N THR A 62 -7.02 3.98 5.18
CA THR A 62 -8.27 4.39 5.82
C THR A 62 -9.32 3.28 5.84
N ASP A 63 -9.27 2.34 4.89
CA ASP A 63 -10.19 1.21 4.80
C ASP A 63 -10.05 0.30 6.04
N PRO A 64 -11.16 -0.02 6.72
CA PRO A 64 -11.12 -0.81 7.95
C PRO A 64 -10.49 -2.20 7.80
N ARG A 65 -10.70 -2.87 6.66
CA ARG A 65 -10.12 -4.21 6.44
C ARG A 65 -8.63 -4.12 6.19
N LEU A 66 -8.17 -3.12 5.44
CA LEU A 66 -6.75 -2.89 5.21
C LEU A 66 -6.03 -2.50 6.51
N LYS A 67 -6.66 -1.70 7.38
CA LYS A 67 -6.14 -1.41 8.73
C LYS A 67 -6.01 -2.67 9.58
N GLU A 68 -6.99 -3.56 9.53
CA GLU A 68 -6.92 -4.83 10.26
C GLU A 68 -5.76 -5.69 9.77
N ILE A 69 -5.54 -5.76 8.44
CA ILE A 69 -4.42 -6.50 7.86
C ILE A 69 -3.09 -5.87 8.25
N LEU A 70 -2.96 -4.53 8.16
CA LEU A 70 -1.77 -3.80 8.58
C LEU A 70 -1.41 -4.13 10.03
N ARG A 71 -2.39 -4.09 10.94
CA ARG A 71 -2.18 -4.45 12.34
C ARG A 71 -1.65 -5.87 12.50
N LYS A 72 -2.21 -6.85 11.78
CA LYS A 72 -1.76 -8.25 11.84
C LYS A 72 -0.32 -8.45 11.38
N ILE A 73 0.15 -7.68 10.39
CA ILE A 73 1.55 -7.73 9.93
C ILE A 73 2.54 -7.45 11.07
N PHE A 74 2.15 -6.60 12.03
CA PHE A 74 3.02 -6.18 13.13
C PHE A 74 2.67 -6.82 14.49
N GLU A 75 1.59 -7.61 14.57
CA GLU A 75 1.19 -8.32 15.80
C GLU A 75 1.85 -9.70 15.96
N ASP A 76 2.27 -10.36 14.87
CA ASP A 76 2.86 -11.71 14.90
C ASP A 76 4.33 -11.74 15.39
N THR A 77 4.74 -10.83 16.29
CA THR A 77 6.07 -10.80 16.94
C THR A 77 5.99 -10.82 18.46
#